data_AF-A0AAD0YJ65-F1
#
_entry.id   AF-A0AAD0YJ65-F1
#
_cell.length_a   1.000
_cell.length_b   1.000
_cell.length_c   1.000
_cell.angle_alpha   90.00
_cell.angle_beta   90.00
_cell.angle_gamma   90.00
#
_symmetry.space_group_name_H-M   'P 1'
#
loop_
_entity.id
_entity.type
_entity.pdbx_description
1 polymer ?
#
loop_
_entity_poly.entity_id
_entity_poly.type
_entity_poly.pdbx_seq_one_letter_code
_entity_poly.pdbx_strand_id
1 'polypeptide(L)'
;MHAEEVFTSNYIKDNNDGIFVRSLQYETVCRLFAHLQDDPPTGIKYLILDFRYIEHLQNNILDKIIEIRNLGYKLIFKNVTEVLIKPLSLENIENVKNIANESGRYDLFYFFASETEEIYSNELRATVLFSNYFKELIKEKYISPYNQKHASSFVYLHSFIDLKKLISLERPFIYFALYKLAVKIYSKWKSEIDNGPILVGQSLTSTFIVSILSKMLKLDILIFDKIGPINKLYNKLEKHSFENTKYIIVSDLVCLGTEVKITKNLIEFSGGKYLGNVSLVKIETLTREDLQLDNVDRTIAIFSVSEHNNEELGYYIYTNLKPLNE
;
A
#
# COMPACT_ATOMS: atom_id res chain seq x y z
N MET A 1 3.85 -17.34 27.23
CA MET A 1 2.74 -16.40 27.02
C MET A 1 1.84 -17.01 25.97
N HIS A 2 0.63 -17.40 26.38
CA HIS A 2 -0.41 -17.88 25.48
C HIS A 2 -1.05 -16.66 24.81
N ALA A 3 -1.01 -16.61 23.48
CA ALA A 3 -1.46 -15.47 22.70
C ALA A 3 -2.87 -15.74 22.15
N GLU A 4 -3.86 -15.52 23.01
CA GLU A 4 -5.20 -15.11 22.59
C GLU A 4 -5.45 -13.74 23.22
N GLU A 5 -4.67 -12.74 22.78
CA GLU A 5 -4.97 -11.36 23.08
C GLU A 5 -5.46 -10.70 21.79
N VAL A 6 -6.78 -10.49 21.71
CA VAL A 6 -7.35 -9.50 20.82
C VAL A 6 -6.85 -8.15 21.32
N PHE A 7 -5.84 -7.59 20.66
CA PHE A 7 -5.41 -6.22 20.94
C PHE A 7 -6.47 -5.26 20.38
N THR A 8 -7.50 -4.95 21.17
CA THR A 8 -8.32 -3.76 20.94
C THR A 8 -7.43 -2.55 21.25
N SER A 9 -6.80 -1.97 20.22
CA SER A 9 -5.92 -0.83 20.42
C SER A 9 -6.73 0.38 20.86
N ASN A 10 -6.53 0.82 22.10
CA ASN A 10 -7.16 2.01 22.66
C ASN A 10 -6.07 2.99 23.14
N TYR A 11 -6.23 4.26 22.75
CA TYR A 11 -5.58 5.48 23.25
C TYR A 11 -4.17 5.89 22.77
N ILE A 12 -4.14 6.65 21.69
CA ILE A 12 -3.54 8.01 21.69
C ILE A 12 -4.61 8.95 21.13
N LYS A 13 -4.86 10.07 21.81
CA LYS A 13 -5.87 11.09 21.48
C LYS A 13 -5.43 11.96 20.27
N ASP A 14 -4.85 11.34 19.27
CA ASP A 14 -4.94 11.82 17.88
C ASP A 14 -6.32 11.36 17.39
N ASN A 15 -7.00 12.11 16.52
CA ASN A 15 -8.29 11.66 15.98
C ASN A 15 -8.19 10.31 15.22
N ASN A 16 -6.98 9.74 15.07
CA ASN A 16 -6.65 8.43 14.49
C ASN A 16 -7.51 8.10 13.27
N ASP A 17 -7.74 9.13 12.46
CA ASP A 17 -8.66 9.11 11.34
C ASP A 17 -8.09 8.33 10.15
N GLY A 18 -6.84 7.88 10.25
CA GLY A 18 -6.18 7.05 9.26
C GLY A 18 -6.21 7.70 7.87
N ILE A 19 -6.63 6.94 6.86
CA ILE A 19 -6.79 7.44 5.48
C ILE A 19 -8.07 8.26 5.28
N PHE A 20 -8.90 8.42 6.31
CA PHE A 20 -10.18 9.14 6.23
C PHE A 20 -10.05 10.62 6.56
N VAL A 21 -8.85 11.08 6.96
CA VAL A 21 -8.58 12.51 7.18
C VAL A 21 -8.80 13.28 5.87
N ARG A 22 -9.80 14.18 5.88
CA ARG A 22 -10.12 15.07 4.75
C ARG A 22 -9.53 16.47 4.89
N SER A 23 -8.88 16.77 6.01
CA SER A 23 -8.30 18.08 6.30
C SER A 23 -6.78 18.00 6.27
N LEU A 24 -6.14 18.76 5.38
CA LEU A 24 -4.68 18.86 5.38
C LEU A 24 -4.25 19.58 6.65
N GLN A 25 -3.38 18.95 7.43
CA GLN A 25 -2.87 19.54 8.67
C GLN A 25 -1.65 20.40 8.36
N TYR A 26 -1.57 21.58 8.97
CA TYR A 26 -0.40 22.46 8.86
C TYR A 26 0.91 21.72 9.20
N GLU A 27 0.88 20.89 10.24
CA GLU A 27 2.01 20.05 10.67
C GLU A 27 2.52 19.12 9.55
N THR A 28 1.64 18.58 8.70
CA THR A 28 2.03 17.76 7.56
C THR A 28 2.87 18.55 6.56
N VAL A 29 2.48 19.80 6.29
CA VAL A 29 3.19 20.70 5.36
C VAL A 29 4.51 21.18 5.98
N CYS A 30 4.54 21.43 7.29
CA CYS A 30 5.77 21.75 8.02
C CYS A 30 6.81 20.63 7.95
N ARG A 31 6.39 19.37 8.11
CA ARG A 31 7.30 18.21 7.98
C ARG A 31 7.84 18.06 6.57
N LEU A 32 7.01 18.32 5.55
CA LEU A 32 7.46 18.35 4.17
C LEU A 32 8.50 19.46 3.95
N PHE A 33 8.23 20.68 4.42
CA PHE A 33 9.16 21.80 4.34
C PHE A 33 10.50 21.47 4.99
N ALA A 34 10.50 20.96 6.23
CA ALA A 34 11.71 20.58 6.94
C ALA A 34 12.50 19.51 6.18
N HIS A 35 11.83 18.47 5.67
CA HIS A 35 12.49 17.43 4.87
C HIS A 35 13.19 18.00 3.63
N LEU A 36 12.51 18.89 2.89
CA LEU A 36 13.07 19.51 1.68
C LEU A 36 14.20 20.50 1.98
N GLN A 37 14.20 21.11 3.17
CA GLN A 37 15.23 22.05 3.59
C GLN A 37 16.48 21.32 4.11
N ASP A 38 16.30 20.31 4.95
CA ASP A 38 17.39 19.63 5.66
C ASP A 38 18.07 18.55 4.82
N ASP A 39 17.31 17.89 3.94
CA ASP A 39 17.79 16.81 3.06
C ASP A 39 17.26 17.03 1.62
N PRO A 40 17.71 18.10 0.94
CA PRO A 40 17.18 18.47 -0.36
C PRO A 40 17.48 17.39 -1.39
N PRO A 41 16.45 16.74 -1.98
CA PRO A 41 16.69 15.70 -2.97
C PRO A 41 17.38 16.28 -4.22
N THR A 42 18.49 15.64 -4.62
CA THR A 42 19.27 16.08 -5.77
C THR A 42 18.54 15.81 -7.09
N GLY A 43 18.56 16.79 -7.99
CA GLY A 43 17.97 16.66 -9.33
C GLY A 43 16.44 16.74 -9.40
N ILE A 44 15.74 16.88 -8.27
CA ILE A 44 14.28 17.07 -8.25
C ILE A 44 13.95 18.55 -8.45
N LYS A 45 13.28 18.87 -9.56
CA LYS A 45 12.80 20.23 -9.88
C LYS A 45 11.32 20.43 -9.57
N TYR A 46 10.53 19.37 -9.61
CA TYR A 46 9.08 19.42 -9.50
C TYR A 46 8.60 18.65 -8.27
N LEU A 47 7.70 19.26 -7.49
CA LEU A 47 6.98 18.62 -6.41
C LEU A 47 5.50 18.55 -6.76
N ILE A 48 4.92 17.38 -6.59
CA ILE A 48 3.52 17.13 -6.92
C ILE A 48 2.77 16.94 -5.62
N LEU A 49 1.82 17.83 -5.34
CA LEU A 49 0.93 17.72 -4.20
C LEU A 49 -0.42 17.22 -4.71
N ASP A 50 -0.75 15.97 -4.38
CA ASP A 50 -2.03 15.37 -4.73
C ASP A 50 -3.06 15.67 -3.63
N PHE A 51 -4.03 16.53 -3.95
CA PHE A 51 -5.11 16.95 -3.05
C PHE A 51 -6.32 16.01 -3.13
N ARG A 52 -6.19 14.85 -3.76
CA ARG A 52 -7.24 13.82 -3.75
C ARG A 52 -7.64 13.53 -2.30
N TYR A 53 -8.95 13.60 -2.06
CA TYR A 53 -9.59 13.40 -0.76
C TYR A 53 -9.41 14.54 0.25
N ILE A 54 -8.71 15.62 -0.10
CA ILE A 54 -8.65 16.82 0.74
C ILE A 54 -9.85 17.71 0.43
N GLU A 55 -10.58 18.08 1.48
CA GLU A 55 -11.80 18.90 1.44
C GLU A 55 -11.66 20.16 2.30
N HIS A 56 -10.69 20.20 3.21
CA HIS A 56 -10.47 21.32 4.12
C HIS A 56 -8.99 21.69 4.24
N LEU A 57 -8.72 23.00 4.32
CA LEU A 57 -7.40 23.58 4.54
C LEU A 57 -7.47 24.60 5.69
N GLN A 58 -6.45 24.60 6.53
CA GLN A 58 -6.21 25.67 7.49
C GLN A 58 -5.62 26.89 6.79
N ASN A 59 -5.95 28.09 7.26
CA ASN A 59 -5.57 29.36 6.60
C ASN A 59 -4.04 29.54 6.46
N ASN A 60 -3.26 28.98 7.38
CA ASN A 60 -1.80 29.07 7.43
C ASN A 60 -1.07 28.11 6.45
N ILE A 61 -1.80 27.23 5.77
CA ILE A 61 -1.19 26.25 4.85
C ILE A 61 -0.62 26.93 3.61
N LEU A 62 -1.30 27.95 3.08
CA LEU A 62 -0.85 28.66 1.89
C LEU A 62 0.52 29.31 2.11
N ASP A 63 0.71 29.99 3.24
CA ASP A 63 1.99 30.62 3.59
C ASP A 63 3.13 29.59 3.58
N LYS A 64 2.90 28.41 4.16
CA LYS A 64 3.89 27.33 4.18
C LYS A 64 4.14 26.73 2.79
N ILE A 65 3.12 26.60 1.95
CA ILE A 65 3.27 26.17 0.56
C ILE A 65 4.14 27.18 -0.23
N ILE A 66 3.95 28.48 0.01
CA ILE A 66 4.77 29.54 -0.58
C ILE A 66 6.22 29.42 -0.10
N GLU A 67 6.46 29.15 1.18
CA GLU A 67 7.81 28.88 1.70
C GLU A 67 8.47 27.68 0.99
N ILE A 68 7.74 26.58 0.77
CA ILE A 68 8.27 25.41 0.03
C ILE A 68 8.65 25.81 -1.41
N ARG A 69 7.80 26.60 -2.09
CA ARG A 69 8.11 27.13 -3.43
C ARG A 69 9.38 27.98 -3.41
N ASN A 70 9.60 28.78 -2.37
CA ASN A 70 10.77 29.64 -2.23
C ASN A 70 12.09 28.87 -2.02
N LEU A 71 12.04 27.57 -1.71
CA LEU A 71 13.21 26.69 -1.77
C LEU A 71 13.69 26.39 -3.21
N GLY A 72 12.96 26.85 -4.23
CA GLY A 72 13.31 26.67 -5.64
C GLY A 72 12.60 25.51 -6.33
N TYR A 73 11.66 24.83 -5.64
CA TYR A 73 10.85 23.77 -6.24
C TYR A 73 9.67 24.34 -7.02
N LYS A 74 9.35 23.68 -8.14
CA LYS A 74 8.15 23.96 -8.91
C LYS A 74 6.99 23.09 -8.42
N LEU A 75 5.95 23.72 -7.91
CA LEU A 75 4.81 23.02 -7.33
C LEU A 75 3.73 22.76 -8.38
N ILE A 76 3.27 21.51 -8.44
CA ILE A 76 2.13 21.08 -9.26
C ILE A 76 1.09 20.50 -8.32
N PHE A 77 -0.13 21.04 -8.37
CA PHE A 77 -1.25 20.51 -7.61
C PHE A 77 -2.09 19.60 -8.48
N LYS A 78 -2.54 18.48 -7.92
CA LYS A 78 -3.34 17.49 -8.62
C LYS A 78 -4.66 17.23 -7.89
N ASN A 79 -5.72 16.99 -8.65
CA ASN A 79 -7.07 16.70 -8.12
C ASN A 79 -7.58 17.81 -7.17
N VAL A 80 -7.41 19.07 -7.55
CA VAL A 80 -7.85 20.21 -6.73
C VAL A 80 -9.35 20.40 -6.89
N THR A 81 -10.06 20.43 -5.77
CA THR A 81 -11.49 20.67 -5.72
C THR A 81 -11.82 22.15 -5.55
N GLU A 82 -13.06 22.55 -5.87
CA GLU A 82 -13.52 23.94 -5.79
C GLU A 82 -13.31 24.56 -4.40
N VAL A 83 -13.55 23.77 -3.34
CA VAL A 83 -13.38 24.20 -1.94
C VAL A 83 -11.94 24.58 -1.60
N LEU A 84 -10.95 24.18 -2.40
CA LEU A 84 -9.54 24.46 -2.20
C LEU A 84 -9.04 25.66 -3.03
N ILE A 85 -9.78 26.11 -4.04
CA ILE A 85 -9.35 27.18 -4.97
C ILE A 85 -9.09 28.48 -4.21
N LYS A 86 -10.07 28.97 -3.45
CA LYS A 86 -9.97 30.21 -2.70
C LYS A 86 -8.95 30.13 -1.55
N PRO A 87 -8.93 29.08 -0.70
CA PRO A 87 -7.92 28.97 0.35
C PRO A 87 -6.48 28.91 -0.16
N LEU A 88 -6.26 28.34 -1.35
CA LEU A 88 -4.93 28.29 -1.97
C LEU A 88 -4.64 29.51 -2.87
N SER A 89 -5.57 30.47 -2.97
CA SER A 89 -5.46 31.67 -3.82
C SER A 89 -5.13 31.36 -5.29
N LEU A 90 -5.68 30.26 -5.83
CA LEU A 90 -5.36 29.78 -7.18
C LEU A 90 -5.91 30.68 -8.30
N GLU A 91 -6.93 31.49 -8.01
CA GLU A 91 -7.54 32.44 -8.95
C GLU A 91 -6.56 33.50 -9.46
N ASN A 92 -5.49 33.77 -8.70
CA ASN A 92 -4.50 34.80 -9.01
C ASN A 92 -3.30 34.28 -9.81
N ILE A 93 -3.30 33.00 -10.22
CA ILE A 93 -2.17 32.38 -10.89
C ILE A 93 -2.63 31.84 -12.24
N GLU A 94 -2.15 32.46 -13.31
CA GLU A 94 -2.40 32.03 -14.68
C GLU A 94 -1.26 31.14 -15.20
N ASN A 95 -1.63 29.97 -15.71
CA ASN A 95 -0.72 29.10 -16.43
C ASN A 95 -1.48 28.37 -17.55
N VAL A 96 -1.03 28.55 -18.80
CA VAL A 96 -1.68 27.97 -19.99
C VAL A 96 -1.70 26.45 -20.02
N LYS A 97 -0.90 25.78 -19.17
CA LYS A 97 -0.87 24.32 -19.06
C LYS A 97 -1.80 23.77 -17.99
N ASN A 98 -2.52 24.61 -17.25
CA ASN A 98 -3.53 24.16 -16.30
C ASN A 98 -4.60 23.33 -17.03
N ILE A 99 -4.91 22.15 -16.48
CA ILE A 99 -5.92 21.24 -17.03
C ILE A 99 -7.13 21.31 -16.11
N ALA A 100 -8.16 22.01 -16.58
CA ALA A 100 -9.44 22.05 -15.91
C ALA A 100 -10.20 20.72 -16.11
N ASN A 101 -11.01 20.33 -15.13
CA ASN A 101 -12.01 19.28 -15.31
C ASN A 101 -13.39 19.86 -15.63
N GLU A 102 -14.33 18.98 -16.02
CA GLU A 102 -15.68 19.33 -16.47
C GLU A 102 -16.48 20.17 -15.45
N SER A 103 -16.09 20.13 -14.17
CA SER A 103 -16.71 20.90 -13.09
C SER A 103 -16.08 22.27 -12.81
N GLY A 104 -15.21 22.78 -13.70
CA GLY A 104 -14.54 24.08 -13.51
C GLY A 104 -13.45 24.07 -12.42
N ARG A 105 -12.92 22.88 -12.09
CA ARG A 105 -11.84 22.68 -11.12
C ARG A 105 -10.56 22.28 -11.85
N TYR A 106 -9.53 21.81 -11.14
CA TYR A 106 -8.24 21.44 -11.76
C TYR A 106 -7.86 19.97 -11.53
N ASP A 107 -7.71 19.22 -12.62
CA ASP A 107 -7.04 17.92 -12.58
C ASP A 107 -5.53 18.12 -12.39
N LEU A 108 -4.97 19.15 -13.04
CA LEU A 108 -3.59 19.60 -12.86
C LEU A 108 -3.54 21.14 -12.82
N PHE A 109 -2.91 21.68 -11.79
CA PHE A 109 -2.68 23.11 -11.61
C PHE A 109 -1.18 23.37 -11.39
N TYR A 110 -0.60 24.23 -12.21
CA TYR A 110 0.80 24.63 -12.10
C TYR A 110 0.87 25.89 -11.24
N PHE A 111 1.40 25.77 -10.02
CA PHE A 111 1.46 26.86 -9.04
C PHE A 111 2.68 27.78 -9.30
N PHE A 112 2.79 28.25 -10.54
CA PHE A 112 3.81 29.18 -11.05
C PHE A 112 3.40 29.68 -12.45
N ALA A 113 3.88 30.87 -12.85
CA ALA A 113 3.54 31.47 -14.13
C ALA A 113 4.18 30.72 -15.32
N SER A 114 3.52 30.71 -16.48
CA SER A 114 3.95 29.92 -17.66
C SER A 114 5.09 30.54 -18.48
N GLU A 115 5.38 31.83 -18.30
CA GLU A 115 6.16 32.62 -19.28
C GLU A 115 7.68 32.38 -19.25
N THR A 116 8.22 31.63 -18.28
CA THR A 116 9.67 31.59 -18.07
C THR A 116 10.35 30.24 -18.25
N GLU A 117 9.63 29.12 -18.37
CA GLU A 117 10.28 27.82 -18.12
C GLU A 117 9.77 26.60 -18.92
N GLU A 118 10.72 25.80 -19.41
CA GLU A 118 10.45 24.47 -19.98
C GLU A 118 9.81 23.54 -18.94
N ILE A 119 8.49 23.37 -19.07
CA ILE A 119 7.77 22.29 -18.40
C ILE A 119 7.98 21.05 -19.23
N TYR A 120 8.87 20.16 -18.76
CA TYR A 120 9.06 18.83 -19.35
C TYR A 120 7.69 18.14 -19.41
N SER A 121 7.37 17.55 -20.56
CA SER A 121 6.17 16.73 -20.77
C SER A 121 6.28 15.48 -19.91
N ASN A 122 6.03 15.60 -18.62
CA ASN A 122 6.06 14.47 -17.72
C ASN A 122 4.67 13.86 -17.71
N GLU A 123 4.57 12.64 -18.22
CA GLU A 123 3.53 11.74 -17.75
C GLU A 123 3.72 11.56 -16.24
N LEU A 124 2.98 12.33 -15.45
CA LEU A 124 2.97 12.30 -13.98
C LEU A 124 2.24 11.04 -13.47
N ARG A 125 2.72 9.88 -13.90
CA ARG A 125 2.15 8.58 -13.57
C ARG A 125 2.75 8.07 -12.25
N ALA A 126 2.27 8.62 -11.14
CA ALA A 126 2.69 8.24 -9.78
C ALA A 126 2.65 6.72 -9.52
N THR A 127 1.72 6.00 -10.16
CA THR A 127 1.66 4.53 -10.11
C THR A 127 2.84 3.87 -10.80
N VAL A 128 3.25 4.37 -11.96
CA VAL A 128 4.41 3.86 -12.72
C VAL A 128 5.70 4.16 -11.96
N LEU A 129 5.87 5.40 -11.49
CA LEU A 129 7.05 5.80 -10.69
C LEU A 129 7.22 4.92 -9.45
N PHE A 130 6.14 4.71 -8.69
CA PHE A 130 6.15 3.84 -7.52
C PHE A 130 6.48 2.39 -7.90
N SER A 131 5.87 1.85 -8.95
CA SER A 131 6.06 0.45 -9.34
C SER A 131 7.50 0.21 -9.84
N ASN A 132 8.05 1.15 -10.60
CA ASN A 132 9.44 1.09 -11.07
C ASN A 132 10.41 1.19 -9.90
N TYR A 133 10.21 2.14 -8.98
CA TYR A 133 11.05 2.26 -7.79
C TYR A 133 11.00 0.99 -6.93
N PHE A 134 9.80 0.42 -6.72
CA PHE A 134 9.68 -0.83 -5.95
C PHE A 134 10.41 -1.98 -6.65
N LYS A 135 10.25 -2.12 -7.97
CA LYS A 135 10.92 -3.15 -8.77
C LYS A 135 12.45 -3.06 -8.63
N GLU A 136 13.03 -1.88 -8.87
CA GLU A 136 14.48 -1.67 -8.74
C GLU A 136 14.96 -1.89 -7.31
N LEU A 137 14.21 -1.41 -6.31
CA LEU A 137 14.55 -1.61 -4.91
C LEU A 137 14.64 -3.09 -4.55
N ILE A 138 13.65 -3.90 -4.95
CA ILE A 138 13.67 -5.36 -4.75
C ILE A 138 14.88 -5.97 -5.48
N LYS A 139 15.03 -5.64 -6.77
CA LYS A 139 16.04 -6.22 -7.66
C LYS A 139 17.47 -5.96 -7.19
N GLU A 140 17.76 -4.75 -6.72
CA GLU A 140 19.13 -4.37 -6.37
C GLU A 140 19.54 -4.81 -4.96
N LYS A 141 18.59 -4.88 -4.01
CA LYS A 141 18.92 -4.99 -2.58
C LYS A 141 18.30 -6.17 -1.84
N TYR A 142 17.19 -6.70 -2.34
CA TYR A 142 16.34 -7.63 -1.56
C TYR A 142 16.04 -8.94 -2.27
N ILE A 143 16.47 -9.13 -3.50
CA ILE A 143 16.47 -10.44 -4.17
C ILE A 143 17.87 -11.05 -4.10
N SER A 144 17.95 -12.32 -3.73
CA SER A 144 19.20 -13.05 -3.69
C SER A 144 19.04 -14.45 -4.28
N PRO A 145 20.06 -14.98 -4.99
CA PRO A 145 20.05 -16.36 -5.45
C PRO A 145 19.81 -17.32 -4.29
N TYR A 146 18.92 -18.27 -4.50
CA TYR A 146 18.48 -19.23 -3.51
C TYR A 146 18.55 -20.64 -4.10
N ASN A 147 19.66 -21.32 -3.88
CA ASN A 147 19.92 -22.63 -4.51
C ASN A 147 19.56 -23.82 -3.59
N GLN A 148 18.74 -23.61 -2.56
CA GLN A 148 18.37 -24.66 -1.61
C GLN A 148 17.00 -25.25 -1.96
N LYS A 149 16.96 -26.57 -2.18
CA LYS A 149 15.71 -27.33 -2.29
C LYS A 149 15.15 -27.57 -0.89
N HIS A 150 13.90 -27.20 -0.67
CA HIS A 150 13.19 -27.42 0.60
C HIS A 150 12.20 -28.57 0.47
N ALA A 151 12.20 -29.49 1.43
CA ALA A 151 11.24 -30.61 1.45
C ALA A 151 9.79 -30.17 1.77
N SER A 152 9.60 -28.92 2.23
CA SER A 152 8.31 -28.36 2.61
C SER A 152 7.50 -27.79 1.44
N SER A 153 8.04 -27.80 0.22
CA SER A 153 7.40 -27.26 -0.99
C SER A 153 7.64 -28.18 -2.18
N PHE A 154 6.59 -28.38 -2.99
CA PHE A 154 6.68 -29.13 -4.25
C PHE A 154 7.28 -28.31 -5.40
N VAL A 155 7.56 -27.03 -5.16
CA VAL A 155 8.21 -26.12 -6.10
C VAL A 155 9.49 -25.55 -5.50
N TYR A 156 10.46 -25.28 -6.36
CA TYR A 156 11.76 -24.70 -6.03
C TYR A 156 11.82 -23.25 -6.52
N LEU A 157 12.54 -22.42 -5.77
CA LEU A 157 12.80 -21.03 -6.12
C LEU A 157 14.25 -20.92 -6.60
N HIS A 158 14.50 -20.15 -7.66
CA HIS A 158 15.87 -19.79 -8.05
C HIS A 158 16.43 -18.65 -7.20
N SER A 159 15.56 -17.76 -6.74
CA SER A 159 15.91 -16.62 -5.92
C SER A 159 14.85 -16.36 -4.85
N PHE A 160 15.25 -15.70 -3.78
CA PHE A 160 14.41 -15.39 -2.63
C PHE A 160 14.32 -13.88 -2.44
N ILE A 161 13.11 -13.38 -2.13
CA ILE A 161 12.87 -11.97 -1.80
C ILE A 161 12.86 -11.83 -0.28
N ASP A 162 13.85 -11.15 0.28
CA ASP A 162 13.95 -10.89 1.71
C ASP A 162 13.06 -9.71 2.15
N LEU A 163 11.76 -9.98 2.27
CA LEU A 163 10.78 -9.00 2.71
C LEU A 163 11.00 -8.53 4.16
N LYS A 164 11.56 -9.38 5.04
CA LYS A 164 11.83 -8.99 6.43
C LYS A 164 12.87 -7.87 6.47
N LYS A 165 13.93 -8.02 5.69
CA LYS A 165 14.96 -7.00 5.55
C LYS A 165 14.42 -5.74 4.87
N LEU A 166 13.64 -5.88 3.79
CA LEU A 166 12.98 -4.76 3.12
C LEU A 166 12.12 -3.95 4.10
N ILE A 167 11.25 -4.62 4.86
CA ILE A 167 10.35 -3.99 5.84
C ILE A 167 11.14 -3.26 6.94
N SER A 168 12.24 -3.86 7.38
CA SER A 168 13.03 -3.34 8.51
C SER A 168 13.88 -2.13 8.12
N LEU A 169 14.43 -2.13 6.91
CA LEU A 169 15.40 -1.13 6.44
C LEU A 169 14.76 0.01 5.64
N GLU A 170 13.76 -0.27 4.80
CA GLU A 170 13.15 0.72 3.90
C GLU A 170 11.88 1.33 4.49
N ARG A 171 11.91 1.69 5.78
CA ARG A 171 10.71 2.07 6.55
C ARG A 171 9.86 3.15 5.88
N PRO A 172 10.39 4.30 5.40
CA PRO A 172 9.57 5.34 4.80
C PRO A 172 8.82 4.83 3.55
N PHE A 173 9.51 4.07 2.71
CA PHE A 173 8.93 3.47 1.52
C PHE A 173 7.84 2.45 1.90
N ILE A 174 8.07 1.65 2.94
CA ILE A 174 7.12 0.64 3.40
C ILE A 174 5.86 1.27 3.99
N TYR A 175 5.98 2.33 4.79
CA TYR A 175 4.80 3.08 5.24
C TYR A 175 3.99 3.64 4.06
N PHE A 176 4.66 4.14 3.03
CA PHE A 176 3.97 4.60 1.83
C PHE A 176 3.31 3.46 1.04
N ALA A 177 3.98 2.30 0.93
CA ALA A 177 3.41 1.11 0.32
C ALA A 177 2.16 0.63 1.08
N LEU A 178 2.20 0.63 2.42
CA LEU A 178 1.06 0.27 3.26
C LEU A 178 -0.09 1.26 3.18
N TYR A 179 0.19 2.57 3.06
CA TYR A 179 -0.82 3.56 2.72
C TYR A 179 -1.51 3.23 1.40
N LYS A 180 -0.75 2.92 0.34
CA LYS A 180 -1.34 2.52 -0.95
C LYS A 180 -2.15 1.23 -0.81
N LEU A 181 -1.77 0.32 0.08
CA LEU A 181 -2.49 -0.93 0.31
C LEU A 181 -3.81 -0.66 1.02
N ALA A 182 -3.82 0.21 2.04
CA ALA A 182 -5.03 0.68 2.71
C ALA A 182 -6.00 1.32 1.71
N VAL A 183 -5.51 2.18 0.80
CA VAL A 183 -6.34 2.77 -0.26
C VAL A 183 -6.93 1.69 -1.18
N LYS A 184 -6.15 0.67 -1.58
CA LYS A 184 -6.66 -0.45 -2.39
C LYS A 184 -7.72 -1.27 -1.64
N ILE A 185 -7.50 -1.57 -0.36
CA ILE A 185 -8.45 -2.26 0.52
C ILE A 185 -9.77 -1.49 0.58
N TYR A 186 -9.70 -0.20 0.91
CA TYR A 186 -10.89 0.66 0.98
C TYR A 186 -11.61 0.75 -0.37
N SER A 187 -10.87 0.87 -1.47
CA SER A 187 -11.45 0.92 -2.81
C SER A 187 -12.20 -0.38 -3.19
N LYS A 188 -11.69 -1.55 -2.81
CA LYS A 188 -12.32 -2.84 -3.12
C LYS A 188 -13.53 -3.12 -2.23
N TRP A 189 -13.43 -2.81 -0.94
CA TRP A 189 -14.39 -3.22 0.08
C TRP A 189 -15.07 -2.03 0.76
N LYS A 190 -15.24 -0.90 0.05
CA LYS A 190 -15.75 0.36 0.61
C LYS A 190 -17.00 0.18 1.47
N SER A 191 -18.00 -0.53 0.95
CA SER A 191 -19.28 -0.79 1.65
C SER A 191 -19.15 -1.74 2.83
N GLU A 192 -18.05 -2.49 2.90
CA GLU A 192 -17.79 -3.44 3.98
C GLU A 192 -16.95 -2.83 5.09
N ILE A 193 -16.01 -1.93 4.77
CA ILE A 193 -15.15 -1.27 5.76
C ILE A 193 -15.98 -0.58 6.86
N ASP A 194 -17.10 0.03 6.49
CA ASP A 194 -18.00 0.69 7.44
C ASP A 194 -18.66 -0.30 8.44
N ASN A 195 -18.71 -1.60 8.11
CA ASN A 195 -19.20 -2.67 8.99
C ASN A 195 -18.08 -3.29 9.87
N GLY A 196 -16.85 -2.74 9.82
CA GLY A 196 -15.75 -3.16 10.69
C GLY A 196 -15.24 -4.60 10.47
N PRO A 197 -14.85 -5.00 9.25
CA PRO A 197 -14.23 -6.30 9.02
C PRO A 197 -12.90 -6.40 9.78
N ILE A 198 -12.56 -7.60 10.22
CA ILE A 198 -11.34 -7.85 10.99
C ILE A 198 -10.18 -8.17 10.03
N LEU A 199 -9.04 -7.51 10.23
CA LEU A 199 -7.79 -7.80 9.52
C LEU A 199 -7.08 -8.99 10.18
N VAL A 200 -6.73 -10.00 9.39
CA VAL A 200 -6.12 -11.23 9.91
C VAL A 200 -4.64 -11.32 9.52
N GLY A 201 -3.75 -11.36 10.50
CA GLY A 201 -2.33 -11.68 10.33
C GLY A 201 -2.05 -13.15 10.60
N GLN A 202 -1.13 -13.77 9.85
CA GLN A 202 -0.80 -15.21 9.93
C GLN A 202 0.69 -15.50 10.21
N SER A 203 1.50 -14.45 10.33
CA SER A 203 2.95 -14.49 10.55
C SER A 203 3.40 -13.23 11.28
N LEU A 204 4.56 -13.27 11.94
CA LEU A 204 5.12 -12.10 12.63
C LEU A 204 5.25 -10.87 11.70
N THR A 205 5.67 -11.08 10.45
CA THR A 205 5.77 -10.01 9.45
C THR A 205 4.40 -9.44 9.12
N SER A 206 3.41 -10.31 8.89
CA SER A 206 2.04 -9.85 8.61
C SER A 206 1.40 -9.16 9.81
N THR A 207 1.72 -9.55 11.05
CA THR A 207 1.30 -8.87 12.28
C THR A 207 1.72 -7.40 12.30
N PHE A 208 2.97 -7.11 11.90
CA PHE A 208 3.42 -5.74 11.72
C PHE A 208 2.57 -4.99 10.68
N ILE A 209 2.30 -5.62 9.53
CA ILE A 209 1.50 -5.02 8.47
C ILE A 209 0.07 -4.73 8.94
N VAL A 210 -0.63 -5.69 9.54
CA VAL A 210 -2.00 -5.48 10.05
C VAL A 210 -2.06 -4.41 11.13
N SER A 211 -1.03 -4.26 11.97
CA SER A 211 -1.01 -3.23 13.01
C SER A 211 -0.95 -1.80 12.47
N ILE A 212 -0.40 -1.62 11.26
CA ILE A 212 -0.37 -0.33 10.57
C ILE A 212 -1.68 -0.13 9.80
N LEU A 213 -2.12 -1.17 9.08
CA LEU A 213 -3.37 -1.13 8.31
C LEU A 213 -4.59 -0.91 9.21
N SER A 214 -4.61 -1.49 10.41
CA SER A 214 -5.69 -1.30 11.39
C SER A 214 -5.84 0.16 11.78
N LYS A 215 -4.73 0.87 12.01
CA LYS A 215 -4.74 2.31 12.29
C LYS A 215 -5.17 3.12 11.07
N MET A 216 -4.70 2.75 9.88
CA MET A 216 -5.04 3.44 8.63
C MET A 216 -6.52 3.27 8.26
N LEU A 217 -7.13 2.12 8.56
CA LEU A 217 -8.49 1.75 8.16
C LEU A 217 -9.51 1.74 9.30
N LYS A 218 -9.07 1.95 10.55
CA LYS A 218 -9.88 1.82 11.77
C LYS A 218 -10.57 0.47 11.92
N LEU A 219 -9.80 -0.60 11.71
CA LEU A 219 -10.31 -1.97 11.78
C LEU A 219 -9.64 -2.73 12.91
N ASP A 220 -10.37 -3.66 13.52
CA ASP A 220 -9.81 -4.60 14.48
C ASP A 220 -8.88 -5.61 13.80
N ILE A 221 -8.00 -6.22 14.59
CA ILE A 221 -7.05 -7.23 14.13
C ILE A 221 -7.27 -8.56 14.85
N LEU A 222 -7.01 -9.64 14.12
CA LEU A 222 -6.88 -11.00 14.64
C LEU A 222 -5.53 -11.56 14.18
N ILE A 223 -4.80 -12.20 15.09
CA ILE A 223 -3.50 -12.79 14.78
C ILE A 223 -3.60 -14.29 14.98
N PHE A 224 -3.35 -15.04 13.91
CA PHE A 224 -3.10 -16.47 14.01
C PHE A 224 -1.58 -16.72 14.06
N ASP A 225 -1.11 -17.33 15.14
CA ASP A 225 0.29 -17.71 15.27
C ASP A 225 0.56 -19.07 14.60
N LYS A 226 1.63 -19.14 13.80
CA LYS A 226 2.19 -20.37 13.19
C LYS A 226 1.24 -21.17 12.29
N ILE A 227 0.53 -20.50 11.38
CA ILE A 227 -0.19 -21.18 10.28
C ILE A 227 0.83 -21.69 9.25
N GLY A 228 0.86 -23.01 9.05
CA GLY A 228 1.73 -23.67 8.07
C GLY A 228 1.33 -25.13 7.85
N PRO A 229 1.87 -25.81 6.82
CA PRO A 229 1.42 -27.13 6.39
C PRO A 229 1.61 -28.26 7.42
N ILE A 230 2.36 -28.02 8.50
CA ILE A 230 2.80 -29.05 9.46
C ILE A 230 2.11 -28.93 10.84
N ASN A 231 1.35 -27.87 11.15
CA ASN A 231 0.84 -27.65 12.51
C ASN A 231 -0.63 -28.02 12.73
N LYS A 232 -0.85 -28.68 13.88
CA LYS A 232 -2.14 -29.03 14.48
C LYS A 232 -2.81 -27.78 15.07
N LEU A 233 -4.12 -27.64 14.88
CA LEU A 233 -4.96 -26.70 15.62
C LEU A 233 -4.81 -26.99 17.12
N TYR A 234 -4.14 -26.12 17.88
CA TYR A 234 -3.89 -26.37 19.29
C TYR A 234 -5.05 -25.99 20.21
N ASN A 235 -6.10 -25.31 19.73
CA ASN A 235 -7.32 -25.07 20.47
C ASN A 235 -8.53 -25.02 19.52
N LYS A 236 -9.70 -25.49 19.99
CA LYS A 236 -10.97 -25.18 19.33
C LYS A 236 -11.16 -23.67 19.47
N LEU A 237 -11.07 -22.93 18.35
CA LEU A 237 -11.51 -21.54 18.30
C LEU A 237 -12.91 -21.47 18.92
N GLU A 238 -13.12 -20.62 19.93
CA GLU A 238 -14.45 -20.41 20.49
C GLU A 238 -15.36 -19.87 19.38
N LYS A 239 -16.24 -20.73 18.87
CA LYS A 239 -17.12 -20.46 17.72
C LYS A 239 -17.90 -19.14 17.85
N HIS A 240 -18.23 -18.75 19.07
CA HIS A 240 -19.05 -17.56 19.36
C HIS A 240 -18.37 -16.22 19.02
N SER A 241 -17.04 -16.17 18.89
CA SER A 241 -16.31 -14.93 18.56
C SER A 241 -16.28 -14.62 17.06
N PHE A 242 -16.62 -15.59 16.20
CA PHE A 242 -16.47 -15.50 14.74
C PHE A 242 -17.79 -15.36 13.97
N GLU A 243 -18.93 -15.64 14.60
CA GLU A 243 -20.22 -15.73 13.90
C GLU A 243 -20.61 -14.41 13.22
N ASN A 244 -20.87 -14.49 11.91
CA ASN A 244 -21.29 -13.38 11.03
C ASN A 244 -20.28 -12.23 10.84
N THR A 245 -19.09 -12.29 11.43
CA THR A 245 -18.04 -11.29 11.22
C THR A 245 -17.32 -11.52 9.88
N LYS A 246 -16.92 -10.43 9.23
CA LYS A 246 -16.20 -10.44 7.95
C LYS A 246 -14.70 -10.28 8.16
N TYR A 247 -13.89 -10.98 7.39
CA TYR A 247 -12.44 -11.05 7.59
C TYR A 247 -11.66 -10.80 6.30
N ILE A 248 -10.58 -10.03 6.38
CA ILE A 248 -9.62 -9.81 5.30
C ILE A 248 -8.27 -10.36 5.75
N ILE A 249 -7.74 -11.33 5.00
CA ILE A 249 -6.43 -11.92 5.30
C ILE A 249 -5.33 -11.01 4.77
N VAL A 250 -4.32 -10.74 5.59
CA VAL A 250 -3.19 -9.89 5.25
C VAL A 250 -1.91 -10.71 5.34
N SER A 251 -1.15 -10.74 4.25
CA SER A 251 0.14 -11.44 4.16
C SER A 251 1.27 -10.48 3.79
N ASP A 252 2.49 -10.80 4.17
CA ASP A 252 3.68 -10.13 3.64
C ASP A 252 3.93 -10.56 2.19
N LEU A 253 4.03 -11.87 1.95
CA LEU A 253 4.19 -12.47 0.63
C LEU A 253 3.14 -13.55 0.40
N VAL A 254 2.50 -13.51 -0.76
CA VAL A 254 1.69 -14.64 -1.24
C VAL A 254 2.39 -15.27 -2.43
N CYS A 255 2.90 -16.50 -2.27
CA CYS A 255 3.43 -17.28 -3.39
C CYS A 255 2.31 -18.14 -4.00
N LEU A 256 2.16 -19.39 -3.50
CA LEU A 256 1.10 -20.32 -3.90
C LEU A 256 -0.24 -20.10 -3.17
N GLY A 257 -0.24 -19.29 -2.09
CA GLY A 257 -1.44 -18.99 -1.31
C GLY A 257 -1.88 -20.08 -0.34
N THR A 258 -1.04 -21.08 -0.05
CA THR A 258 -1.37 -22.17 0.89
C THR A 258 -1.78 -21.66 2.27
N GLU A 259 -1.01 -20.73 2.85
CA GLU A 259 -1.34 -20.14 4.16
C GLU A 259 -2.66 -19.38 4.12
N VAL A 260 -2.91 -18.60 3.06
CA VAL A 260 -4.18 -17.89 2.85
C VAL A 260 -5.35 -18.87 2.81
N LYS A 261 -5.21 -19.99 2.10
CA LYS A 261 -6.25 -21.03 2.01
C LYS A 261 -6.51 -21.71 3.35
N ILE A 262 -5.46 -22.01 4.13
CA ILE A 262 -5.60 -22.57 5.48
C ILE A 262 -6.35 -21.57 6.37
N THR A 263 -5.93 -20.31 6.39
CA THR A 263 -6.56 -19.25 7.17
C THR A 263 -8.02 -19.01 6.77
N LYS A 264 -8.33 -19.01 5.47
CA LYS A 264 -9.71 -18.94 4.96
C LYS A 264 -10.56 -20.07 5.53
N ASN A 265 -10.08 -21.31 5.43
CA ASN A 265 -10.81 -22.47 5.95
C ASN A 265 -11.03 -22.37 7.47
N LEU A 266 -10.07 -21.84 8.23
CA LEU A 266 -10.22 -21.62 9.67
C LEU A 266 -11.31 -20.59 9.99
N ILE A 267 -11.34 -19.48 9.26
CA ILE A 267 -12.37 -18.44 9.39
C ILE A 267 -13.75 -19.01 9.09
N GLU A 268 -13.91 -19.66 7.95
CA GLU A 268 -15.20 -20.22 7.49
C GLU A 268 -15.68 -21.35 8.40
N PHE A 269 -14.79 -22.25 8.83
CA PHE A 269 -15.12 -23.32 9.77
C PHE A 269 -15.56 -22.79 11.14
N SER A 270 -15.07 -21.60 11.52
CA SER A 270 -15.45 -20.94 12.78
C SER A 270 -16.73 -20.11 12.66
N GLY A 271 -17.35 -20.03 11.47
CA GLY A 271 -18.61 -19.29 11.24
C GLY A 271 -18.41 -17.85 10.75
N GLY A 272 -17.17 -17.45 10.46
CA GLY A 272 -16.84 -16.15 9.88
C GLY A 272 -17.00 -16.13 8.35
N LYS A 273 -16.98 -14.92 7.77
CA LYS A 273 -17.09 -14.70 6.32
C LYS A 273 -15.77 -14.15 5.75
N TYR A 274 -15.18 -14.91 4.84
CA TYR A 274 -13.98 -14.48 4.11
C TYR A 274 -14.34 -13.42 3.04
N LEU A 275 -13.72 -12.24 3.12
CA LEU A 275 -13.88 -11.16 2.12
C LEU A 275 -12.82 -11.18 1.02
N GLY A 276 -11.66 -11.78 1.28
CA GLY A 276 -10.53 -11.77 0.38
C GLY A 276 -9.20 -11.66 1.12
N ASN A 277 -8.12 -11.53 0.35
CA ASN A 277 -6.78 -11.41 0.89
C ASN A 277 -5.96 -10.32 0.20
N VAL A 278 -5.01 -9.75 0.93
CA VAL A 278 -4.12 -8.70 0.48
C VAL A 278 -2.68 -9.00 0.84
N SER A 279 -1.73 -8.48 0.06
CA SER A 279 -0.32 -8.64 0.38
C SER A 279 0.56 -7.47 -0.03
N LEU A 280 1.75 -7.42 0.54
CA LEU A 280 2.78 -6.49 0.06
C LEU A 280 3.32 -6.99 -1.30
N VAL A 281 3.69 -8.26 -1.38
CA VAL A 281 4.16 -8.90 -2.62
C VAL A 281 3.31 -10.13 -2.95
N LYS A 282 2.98 -10.30 -4.23
CA LYS A 282 2.33 -11.50 -4.77
C LYS A 282 3.19 -12.09 -5.88
N ILE A 283 3.44 -13.40 -5.83
CA ILE A 283 3.97 -14.14 -6.97
C ILE A 283 2.77 -14.70 -7.73
N GLU A 284 2.57 -14.22 -8.96
CA GLU A 284 1.52 -14.68 -9.85
C GLU A 284 1.95 -16.02 -10.46
N THR A 285 1.30 -17.09 -10.00
CA THR A 285 1.52 -18.47 -10.45
C THR A 285 0.36 -19.00 -11.29
N LEU A 286 -0.66 -18.17 -11.49
CA LEU A 286 -1.87 -18.46 -12.26
C LEU A 286 -2.18 -17.22 -13.11
N THR A 287 -2.68 -17.44 -14.32
CA THR A 287 -3.12 -16.36 -15.22
C THR A 287 -4.43 -15.75 -14.74
N ARG A 288 -4.84 -14.62 -15.34
CA ARG A 288 -6.13 -14.00 -15.02
C ARG A 288 -7.29 -14.89 -15.45
N GLU A 289 -7.11 -15.60 -16.55
CA GLU A 289 -8.03 -16.57 -17.12
C GLU A 289 -8.23 -17.75 -16.15
N ASP A 290 -7.14 -18.26 -15.56
CA ASP A 290 -7.19 -19.34 -14.57
C ASP A 290 -7.97 -18.96 -13.30
N LEU A 291 -7.84 -17.70 -12.88
CA LEU A 291 -8.38 -17.22 -11.60
C LEU A 291 -9.85 -16.80 -11.66
N GLN A 292 -10.40 -16.53 -12.85
CA GLN A 292 -11.68 -15.83 -13.07
C GLN A 292 -11.70 -14.43 -12.44
N LEU A 293 -12.08 -13.40 -13.21
CA LEU A 293 -11.84 -11.98 -12.86
C LEU A 293 -12.47 -11.53 -11.52
N ASP A 294 -13.59 -12.14 -11.11
CA ASP A 294 -14.36 -11.79 -9.92
C ASP A 294 -14.07 -12.68 -8.70
N ASN A 295 -13.03 -13.51 -8.76
CA ASN A 295 -12.74 -14.45 -7.70
C ASN A 295 -12.30 -13.75 -6.41
N VAL A 296 -13.04 -14.01 -5.34
CA VAL A 296 -12.78 -13.52 -3.97
C VAL A 296 -11.40 -13.97 -3.46
N ASP A 297 -10.87 -15.08 -3.99
CA ASP A 297 -9.55 -15.60 -3.62
C ASP A 297 -8.39 -14.82 -4.27
N ARG A 298 -8.67 -13.88 -5.18
CA ARG A 298 -7.64 -13.07 -5.82
C ARG A 298 -6.99 -12.13 -4.80
N THR A 299 -5.67 -12.26 -4.66
CA THR A 299 -4.86 -11.39 -3.81
C THR A 299 -4.79 -9.98 -4.37
N ILE A 300 -5.09 -8.98 -3.54
CA ILE A 300 -4.76 -7.58 -3.85
C ILE A 300 -3.35 -7.29 -3.33
N ALA A 301 -2.40 -7.12 -4.23
CA ALA A 301 -1.00 -6.88 -3.89
C ALA A 301 -0.56 -5.44 -4.14
N ILE A 302 0.47 -4.97 -3.43
CA ILE A 302 1.17 -3.73 -3.81
C ILE A 302 2.06 -3.96 -5.02
N PHE A 303 2.82 -5.04 -5.02
CA PHE A 303 3.72 -5.44 -6.09
C PHE A 303 3.48 -6.90 -6.46
N SER A 304 3.51 -7.19 -7.76
CA SER A 304 3.40 -8.56 -8.26
C SER A 304 4.64 -8.94 -9.06
N VAL A 305 5.17 -10.13 -8.80
CA VAL A 305 6.09 -10.83 -9.71
C VAL A 305 5.23 -11.68 -10.63
N SER A 306 5.38 -11.50 -11.93
CA SER A 306 4.56 -12.12 -12.98
C SER A 306 5.42 -12.42 -14.20
N GLU A 307 4.87 -13.08 -15.21
CA GLU A 307 5.54 -13.34 -16.49
C GLU A 307 6.10 -12.09 -17.20
N HIS A 308 5.61 -10.89 -16.86
CA HIS A 308 6.06 -9.65 -17.49
C HIS A 308 7.30 -9.03 -16.85
N ASN A 309 7.70 -9.47 -15.64
CA ASN A 309 8.81 -8.86 -14.91
C ASN A 309 9.71 -9.87 -14.18
N ASN A 310 9.36 -11.15 -14.18
CA ASN A 310 10.12 -12.20 -13.50
C ASN A 310 11.55 -12.34 -14.05
N GLU A 311 11.72 -12.24 -15.37
CA GLU A 311 13.04 -12.35 -16.00
C GLU A 311 13.99 -11.24 -15.57
N GLU A 312 13.50 -10.00 -15.58
CA GLU A 312 14.26 -8.83 -15.15
C GLU A 312 14.63 -8.89 -13.66
N LEU A 313 13.75 -9.47 -12.84
CA LEU A 313 13.99 -9.69 -11.42
C LEU A 313 14.90 -10.90 -11.15
N GLY A 314 15.15 -11.76 -12.15
CA GLY A 314 15.81 -13.04 -11.94
C GLY A 314 15.04 -13.94 -10.98
N TYR A 315 13.70 -13.89 -11.00
CA TYR A 315 12.83 -14.65 -10.12
C TYR A 315 12.13 -15.78 -10.86
N TYR A 316 12.44 -17.03 -10.52
CA TYR A 316 11.89 -18.19 -11.20
C TYR A 316 11.42 -19.26 -10.22
N ILE A 317 10.29 -19.89 -10.56
CA ILE A 317 9.75 -21.07 -9.89
C ILE A 317 9.92 -22.25 -10.84
N TYR A 318 10.51 -23.34 -10.35
CA TYR A 318 10.75 -24.55 -11.12
C TYR A 318 10.42 -25.80 -10.31
N THR A 319 10.35 -26.96 -10.96
CA THR A 319 10.10 -28.24 -10.30
C THR A 319 11.05 -29.30 -10.84
N ASN A 320 11.04 -30.52 -10.30
CA ASN A 320 11.79 -31.61 -10.94
C ASN A 320 11.20 -32.02 -12.30
N LEU A 321 9.93 -31.68 -12.59
CA LEU A 321 9.30 -31.96 -13.88
C LEU A 321 9.62 -30.90 -14.94
N LYS A 322 10.01 -29.70 -14.51
CA LYS A 322 10.44 -28.60 -15.39
C LYS A 322 11.59 -27.85 -14.72
N PRO A 323 12.85 -28.23 -15.00
CA PRO A 323 14.04 -27.58 -14.48
C PRO A 323 14.20 -26.15 -15.00
N LEU A 324 15.10 -25.38 -14.38
CA LEU A 324 15.37 -23.98 -14.77
C LEU A 324 16.06 -23.83 -16.14
N ASN A 325 16.77 -24.86 -16.59
CA ASN A 325 17.68 -24.81 -17.74
C ASN A 325 17.12 -25.50 -19.01
N GLU A 326 15.80 -25.65 -19.09
CA GLU A 326 15.05 -26.10 -20.28
C GLU A 326 14.12 -24.99 -20.75
#